data_AF-A0A661QQ66-F1
#
_entry.id   AF-A0A661QQ66-F1
#
_cell.length_a   1.000
_cell.length_b   1.000
_cell.length_c   1.000
_cell.angle_alpha   90.00
_cell.angle_beta   90.00
_cell.angle_gamma   90.00
#
_symmetry.space_group_name_H-M   'P 1'
#
loop_
_entity.id
_entity.type
_entity.pdbx_description
1 polymer ?
#
loop_
_entity_poly.entity_id
_entity_poly.type
_entity_poly.pdbx_seq_one_letter_code
_entity_poly.pdbx_strand_id
1 'polypeptide(L)'
;MSGIGLLLSTAKDALLAQQLALDVVSHNIANVNTPGYSRQIPELATRQPAPYAGMMLGRGVAVEDIIRNTDAFIEKRLQQRKTDLSSLKEQEVYMSALEAIFNESSGRSLSSALTEFWNAWHDLANNPSGASERGIVYERAALLCQAFNSA
;
A
#
# COMPACT_ATOMS: atom_id res chain seq x y z
N MET A 1 12.30 53.73 30.44
CA MET A 1 12.72 53.60 29.02
C MET A 1 12.17 52.31 28.42
N SER A 2 10.86 52.26 28.13
CA SER A 2 10.16 51.02 27.77
C SER A 2 9.92 50.81 26.27
N GLY A 3 9.84 51.88 25.47
CA GLY A 3 9.43 51.75 24.07
C GLY A 3 10.44 51.00 23.20
N ILE A 4 11.73 51.29 23.32
CA ILE A 4 12.74 50.81 22.35
C ILE A 4 13.07 49.33 22.54
N GLY A 5 13.19 48.84 23.78
CA GLY A 5 13.55 47.44 24.03
C GLY A 5 12.49 46.45 23.54
N LEU A 6 11.21 46.77 23.76
CA LEU A 6 10.09 45.96 23.25
C LEU A 6 10.00 46.03 21.73
N LEU A 7 10.14 47.23 21.14
CA LEU A 7 10.16 47.39 19.68
C LEU A 7 11.29 46.60 19.03
N LEU A 8 12.49 46.64 19.61
CA LEU A 8 13.65 45.92 19.11
C LEU A 8 13.50 44.39 19.25
N SER A 9 12.89 43.93 20.35
CA SER A 9 12.56 42.50 20.53
C SER A 9 11.54 42.04 19.48
N THR A 10 10.47 42.80 19.26
CA THR A 10 9.46 42.49 18.26
C THR A 10 10.05 42.48 16.84
N ALA A 11 10.92 43.44 16.53
CA ALA A 11 11.63 43.48 15.24
C ALA A 11 12.55 42.27 15.05
N LYS A 12 13.32 41.90 16.09
CA LYS A 12 14.15 40.68 16.08
C LYS A 12 13.31 39.43 15.83
N ASP A 13 12.21 39.29 16.55
CA ASP A 13 11.34 38.12 16.45
C ASP A 13 10.69 38.00 15.07
N ALA A 14 10.26 39.13 14.49
CA ALA A 14 9.76 39.17 13.12
C ALA A 14 10.83 38.75 12.09
N LEU A 15 12.07 39.24 12.24
CA LEU A 15 13.17 38.85 11.36
C LEU A 15 13.49 37.37 11.44
N LEU A 16 13.52 36.80 12.66
CA LEU A 16 13.76 35.37 12.86
C LEU A 16 12.63 34.50 12.27
N ALA A 17 11.37 34.89 12.47
CA ALA A 17 10.23 34.18 11.90
C ALA A 17 10.28 34.18 10.37
N GLN A 18 10.62 35.31 9.75
CA GLN A 18 10.72 35.40 8.30
C GLN A 18 11.96 34.74 7.73
N GLN A 19 13.08 34.70 8.46
CA GLN A 19 14.24 33.90 8.09
C GLN A 19 13.86 32.42 7.99
N LEU A 20 13.18 31.88 9.00
CA LEU A 20 12.71 30.50 8.97
C LEU A 20 11.71 30.25 7.83
N ALA A 21 10.81 31.20 7.56
CA ALA A 21 9.89 31.10 6.43
C ALA A 21 10.63 31.03 5.08
N LEU A 22 11.70 31.82 4.91
CA LEU A 22 12.56 31.76 3.72
C LEU A 22 13.33 30.44 3.63
N ASP A 23 13.77 29.87 4.74
CA ASP A 23 14.40 28.55 4.76
C ASP A 23 13.43 27.47 4.27
N VAL A 24 12.14 27.54 4.65
CA VAL A 24 11.10 26.65 4.13
C VAL A 24 10.87 26.86 2.63
N VAL A 25 10.91 28.10 2.13
CA VAL A 25 10.85 28.38 0.69
C VAL A 25 12.05 27.78 -0.03
N SER A 26 13.27 27.95 0.50
CA SER A 26 14.50 27.38 -0.04
C SER A 26 14.42 25.86 -0.10
N HIS A 27 13.95 25.23 0.97
CA HIS A 27 13.75 23.78 1.05
C HIS A 27 12.73 23.29 0.02
N ASN A 28 11.62 24.01 -0.18
CA ASN A 28 10.64 23.70 -1.23
C ASN A 28 11.25 23.78 -2.63
N ILE A 29 12.03 24.83 -2.92
CA ILE A 29 12.68 25.02 -4.22
C ILE A 29 13.67 23.89 -4.49
N ALA A 30 14.50 23.54 -3.49
CA ALA A 30 15.47 22.47 -3.61
C ALA A 30 14.83 21.11 -3.92
N ASN A 31 13.62 20.87 -3.42
CA ASN A 31 12.93 19.59 -3.55
C ASN A 31 11.78 19.59 -4.56
N VAL A 32 11.55 20.68 -5.30
CA VAL A 32 10.40 20.83 -6.21
C VAL A 32 10.34 19.73 -7.28
N ASN A 33 11.49 19.23 -7.71
CA ASN A 33 11.62 18.16 -8.72
C ASN A 33 11.83 16.77 -8.10
N THR A 34 11.76 16.64 -6.77
CA THR A 34 11.90 15.36 -6.09
C THR A 34 10.55 14.62 -6.08
N PRO A 35 10.43 13.44 -6.71
CA PRO A 35 9.19 12.69 -6.72
C PRO A 35 8.69 12.39 -5.30
N GLY A 36 7.40 12.63 -5.05
CA GLY A 36 6.77 12.43 -3.74
C GLY A 36 7.01 13.56 -2.73
N TYR A 37 7.76 14.60 -3.09
CA TYR A 37 7.87 15.79 -2.25
C TYR A 37 6.54 16.55 -2.19
N SER A 38 6.21 17.04 -1.00
CA SER A 38 5.03 17.85 -0.75
C SER A 38 5.46 19.22 -0.23
N ARG A 39 4.93 20.26 -0.86
CA ARG A 39 5.22 21.64 -0.51
C ARG A 39 4.89 21.89 0.96
N GLN A 40 5.81 22.52 1.67
CA GLN A 40 5.63 22.95 3.05
C GLN A 40 5.25 24.43 3.13
N ILE A 41 4.39 24.79 4.09
CA ILE A 41 3.94 26.16 4.35
C ILE A 41 4.23 26.48 5.82
N PRO A 42 5.05 27.51 6.12
CA PRO A 42 5.22 27.98 7.48
C PRO A 42 3.98 28.74 7.93
N GLU A 43 3.37 28.30 9.03
CA GLU A 43 2.23 28.98 9.64
C GLU A 43 2.73 30.01 10.65
N LEU A 44 2.41 31.28 10.41
CA LEU A 44 2.81 32.38 11.28
C LEU A 44 1.68 32.75 12.22
N ALA A 45 1.97 32.75 13.52
CA ALA A 45 1.02 33.10 14.56
C ALA A 45 1.55 34.21 15.47
N THR A 46 0.63 35.03 15.97
CA THR A 46 0.96 36.07 16.94
C THR A 46 1.36 35.45 18.26
N ARG A 47 2.49 35.89 18.82
CA ARG A 47 2.91 35.46 20.15
C ARG A 47 1.95 35.98 21.23
N GLN A 48 1.80 35.17 22.28
CA GLN A 48 0.99 35.55 23.45
C GLN A 48 1.45 36.91 24.02
N PRO A 49 0.53 37.88 24.19
CA PRO A 49 0.88 39.19 24.74
C PRO A 49 1.41 39.09 26.17
N ALA A 50 2.29 40.02 26.56
CA ALA A 50 2.79 40.09 27.94
C ALA A 50 2.29 41.36 28.65
N PRO A 51 2.01 41.29 29.96
CA PRO A 51 1.63 42.46 30.75
C PRO A 51 2.83 43.40 30.92
N TYR A 52 2.63 44.69 30.65
CA TYR A 52 3.58 45.75 30.86
C TYR A 52 2.87 47.01 31.36
N ALA A 53 3.25 47.51 32.54
CA ALA A 53 2.69 48.73 33.15
C ALA A 53 1.15 48.77 33.18
N GLY A 54 0.51 47.62 33.44
CA GLY A 54 -0.97 47.51 33.51
C GLY A 54 -1.67 47.33 32.15
N MET A 55 -0.93 47.27 31.04
CA MET A 55 -1.47 47.01 29.69
C MET A 55 -0.93 45.68 29.13
N MET A 56 -1.69 45.02 28.24
CA MET A 56 -1.18 43.87 27.47
C MET A 56 -0.53 44.38 26.18
N LEU A 57 0.75 44.05 25.98
CA LEU A 57 1.49 44.41 24.76
C LEU A 57 1.81 43.16 23.94
N GLY A 58 1.58 43.26 22.63
CA GLY A 58 1.91 42.20 21.68
C GLY A 58 3.44 41.98 21.58
N ARG A 59 3.84 40.72 21.38
CA ARG A 59 5.26 40.29 21.33
C ARG A 59 5.72 39.87 19.94
N GLY A 60 5.06 40.36 18.89
CA GLY A 60 5.35 40.01 17.51
C GLY A 60 4.81 38.65 17.09
N VAL A 61 5.51 38.01 16.15
CA VAL A 61 5.09 36.80 15.44
C VAL A 61 6.10 35.67 15.66
N ALA A 62 5.65 34.43 15.56
CA ALA A 62 6.50 33.25 15.49
C ALA A 62 5.95 32.28 14.44
N VAL A 63 6.79 31.34 14.00
CA VAL A 63 6.31 30.16 13.27
C VAL A 63 5.70 29.21 14.29
N GLU A 64 4.42 28.90 14.13
CA GLU A 64 3.69 27.96 14.98
C GLU A 64 3.91 26.53 14.52
N ASP A 65 3.79 26.29 13.22
CA ASP A 65 4.00 24.98 12.60
C ASP A 65 4.51 25.13 11.15
N ILE A 66 5.00 24.04 10.58
CA ILE A 66 5.32 23.91 9.15
C ILE A 66 4.46 22.79 8.59
N ILE A 67 3.31 23.16 8.03
CA ILE A 67 2.32 22.21 7.53
C ILE A 67 2.64 21.80 6.09
N ARG A 68 2.22 20.59 5.73
CA ARG A 68 2.29 20.11 4.34
C ARG A 68 1.05 20.55 3.58
N ASN A 69 1.26 21.15 2.42
CA ASN A 69 0.19 21.49 1.49
C ASN A 69 -0.20 20.24 0.67
N THR A 70 -1.12 19.46 1.23
CA THR A 70 -1.68 18.26 0.59
C THR A 70 -3.19 18.28 0.66
N ASP A 71 -3.84 17.74 -0.37
CA ASP A 71 -5.27 17.45 -0.31
C ASP A 71 -5.50 16.16 0.49
N ALA A 72 -6.00 16.30 1.72
CA ALA A 72 -6.25 15.18 2.63
C ALA A 72 -7.25 14.16 2.07
N PHE A 73 -8.19 14.59 1.22
CA PHE A 73 -9.16 13.70 0.59
C PHE A 73 -8.50 12.84 -0.50
N ILE A 74 -7.62 13.45 -1.30
CA ILE A 74 -6.86 12.71 -2.31
C ILE A 74 -5.88 11.74 -1.65
N GLU A 75 -5.17 12.14 -0.60
CA GLU A 75 -4.27 11.25 0.14
C GLU A 75 -5.01 10.05 0.74
N LYS A 76 -6.16 10.28 1.37
CA LYS A 76 -7.00 9.21 1.92
C LYS A 76 -7.47 8.24 0.82
N ARG A 77 -7.90 8.77 -0.34
CA ARG A 77 -8.30 7.94 -1.48
C ARG A 77 -7.12 7.15 -2.04
N LEU A 78 -5.95 7.77 -2.15
CA LEU A 78 -4.73 7.11 -2.63
C LEU A 78 -4.34 5.96 -1.70
N GLN A 79 -4.38 6.18 -0.39
CA GLN A 79 -4.11 5.15 0.60
C GLN A 79 -5.10 3.98 0.47
N GLN A 80 -6.41 4.26 0.38
CA GLN A 80 -7.44 3.24 0.19
C GLN A 80 -7.20 2.41 -1.07
N ARG A 81 -6.96 3.06 -2.23
CA ARG A 81 -6.71 2.36 -3.49
C ARG A 81 -5.43 1.55 -3.48
N LYS A 82 -4.39 2.01 -2.80
CA LYS A 82 -3.16 1.23 -2.61
C LYS A 82 -3.41 -0.02 -1.79
N THR A 83 -4.20 0.07 -0.72
CA THR A 83 -4.61 -1.08 0.08
C THR A 83 -5.40 -2.08 -0.75
N ASP A 84 -6.42 -1.61 -1.48
CA ASP A 84 -7.24 -2.44 -2.37
C ASP A 84 -6.37 -3.17 -3.40
N LEU A 85 -5.47 -2.44 -4.07
CA LEU A 85 -4.56 -3.00 -5.06
C LEU A 85 -3.64 -4.06 -4.44
N SER A 86 -3.10 -3.81 -3.25
CA SER A 86 -2.25 -4.78 -2.57
C SER A 86 -3.01 -6.06 -2.24
N SER A 87 -4.25 -5.93 -1.76
CA SER A 87 -5.10 -7.09 -1.47
C SER A 87 -5.43 -7.88 -2.73
N LEU A 88 -5.74 -7.20 -3.83
CA LEU A 88 -6.06 -7.86 -5.11
C LEU A 88 -4.83 -8.55 -5.72
N LYS A 89 -3.64 -7.95 -5.60
CA LYS A 89 -2.38 -8.57 -6.03
C LYS A 89 -2.07 -9.85 -5.26
N GLU A 90 -2.28 -9.83 -3.95
CA GLU A 90 -2.10 -11.03 -3.13
C GLU A 90 -3.12 -12.11 -3.51
N GLN A 91 -4.38 -11.71 -3.74
CA GLN A 91 -5.40 -12.63 -4.22
C GLN A 91 -5.05 -13.23 -5.60
N GLU A 92 -4.51 -12.42 -6.52
CA GLU A 92 -4.04 -12.87 -7.83
C GLU A 92 -2.98 -13.97 -7.68
N VAL A 93 -2.01 -13.83 -6.78
CA VAL A 93 -0.97 -14.85 -6.55
C VAL A 93 -1.58 -16.21 -6.19
N TYR A 94 -2.53 -16.24 -5.23
CA TYR A 94 -3.19 -17.50 -4.87
C TYR A 94 -4.10 -18.03 -5.97
N MET A 95 -4.80 -17.14 -6.69
CA MET A 95 -5.67 -17.55 -7.80
C MET A 95 -4.86 -18.13 -8.95
N SER A 96 -3.68 -17.59 -9.28
CA SER A 96 -2.78 -18.16 -10.29
C SER A 96 -2.24 -19.52 -9.88
N ALA A 97 -1.97 -19.74 -8.59
CA ALA A 97 -1.59 -21.07 -8.10
C ALA A 97 -2.74 -22.08 -8.26
N LEU A 98 -3.98 -21.68 -7.93
CA LEU A 98 -5.16 -22.51 -8.15
C LEU A 98 -5.41 -22.77 -9.65
N GLU A 99 -5.26 -21.75 -10.50
CA GLU A 99 -5.41 -21.88 -11.95
C GLU A 99 -4.41 -22.90 -12.51
N ALA A 100 -3.17 -22.92 -12.03
CA ALA A 100 -2.17 -23.92 -12.43
C ALA A 100 -2.61 -25.36 -12.09
N ILE A 101 -3.25 -25.56 -10.94
CA ILE A 101 -3.79 -26.86 -10.50
C ILE A 101 -4.98 -27.29 -11.35
N PHE A 102 -5.89 -26.36 -11.63
CA PHE A 102 -7.14 -26.62 -12.37
C PHE A 102 -7.02 -26.39 -13.87
N ASN A 103 -5.80 -26.25 -14.41
CA ASN A 103 -5.59 -25.98 -15.82
C ASN A 103 -6.02 -27.17 -16.69
N GLU A 104 -7.23 -27.09 -17.24
CA GLU A 104 -7.80 -28.17 -18.06
C GLU A 104 -7.23 -28.25 -19.49
N SER A 105 -6.49 -27.23 -19.93
CA SER A 105 -6.00 -27.10 -21.31
C SER A 105 -4.75 -27.94 -21.61
N SER A 106 -3.97 -28.31 -20.59
CA SER A 106 -2.67 -28.99 -20.78
C SER A 106 -2.73 -30.51 -20.97
N GLY A 107 -3.93 -31.11 -21.12
CA GLY A 107 -4.09 -32.55 -21.39
C GLY A 107 -3.81 -33.49 -20.21
N ARG A 108 -3.49 -32.95 -19.03
CA ARG A 108 -3.37 -33.68 -17.75
C ARG A 108 -4.26 -33.05 -16.68
N SER A 109 -5.53 -32.82 -17.00
CA SER A 109 -6.48 -32.30 -16.02
C SER A 109 -6.90 -33.39 -15.04
N LEU A 110 -7.21 -33.01 -13.80
CA LEU A 110 -7.79 -33.92 -12.81
C LEU A 110 -9.08 -34.57 -13.33
N SER A 111 -9.89 -33.81 -14.07
CA SER A 111 -11.13 -34.26 -14.73
C SER A 111 -10.87 -35.37 -15.75
N SER A 112 -9.82 -35.25 -16.57
CA SER A 112 -9.41 -36.28 -17.53
C SER A 112 -8.93 -37.54 -16.80
N ALA A 113 -8.10 -37.39 -15.76
CA ALA A 113 -7.62 -38.52 -14.97
C ALA A 113 -8.76 -39.29 -14.27
N LEU A 114 -9.76 -38.58 -13.75
CA LEU A 114 -10.97 -39.18 -13.18
C LEU A 114 -11.79 -39.93 -14.24
N THR A 115 -11.96 -39.32 -15.42
CA THR A 115 -12.70 -39.92 -16.54
C THR A 115 -12.03 -41.21 -17.02
N GLU A 116 -10.70 -41.19 -17.20
CA GLU A 116 -9.94 -42.38 -17.60
C GLU A 116 -9.98 -43.49 -16.55
N PHE A 117 -9.93 -43.14 -15.25
CA PHE A 117 -10.07 -44.11 -14.16
C PHE A 117 -11.44 -44.79 -14.18
N TRP A 118 -12.52 -44.03 -14.34
CA TRP A 118 -13.87 -44.61 -14.43
C TRP A 118 -14.09 -45.43 -15.70
N ASN A 119 -13.51 -45.02 -16.83
CA ASN A 119 -13.54 -45.81 -18.05
C ASN A 119 -12.82 -47.15 -17.88
N ALA A 120 -11.64 -47.16 -17.25
CA ALA A 120 -10.92 -48.41 -16.95
C ALA A 120 -11.73 -49.33 -16.02
N TRP A 121 -12.46 -48.77 -15.04
CA TRP A 121 -13.38 -49.53 -14.20
C TRP A 121 -14.56 -50.11 -14.98
N HIS A 122 -15.10 -49.36 -15.95
CA HIS A 122 -16.16 -49.84 -16.82
C HIS A 122 -15.69 -51.02 -17.68
N ASP A 123 -14.48 -50.93 -18.26
CA ASP A 123 -13.89 -52.00 -19.05
C ASP A 123 -13.66 -53.27 -18.21
N LEU A 124 -13.16 -53.11 -16.98
CA LEU A 124 -13.00 -54.23 -16.05
C LEU A 124 -14.35 -54.84 -15.63
N ALA A 125 -15.40 -54.03 -15.47
CA ALA A 125 -16.73 -54.54 -15.16
C ALA A 125 -17.30 -55.39 -16.31
N ASN A 126 -16.98 -55.03 -17.56
CA ASN A 126 -17.35 -55.81 -18.75
C ASN A 126 -16.52 -57.10 -18.89
N ASN A 127 -15.28 -57.14 -18.38
CA ASN A 127 -14.41 -58.33 -18.39
C ASN A 127 -13.67 -58.56 -17.05
N PRO A 128 -14.35 -59.08 -16.00
CA PRO A 128 -13.76 -59.14 -14.66
C PRO A 128 -12.56 -60.09 -14.51
N SER A 129 -12.46 -61.12 -15.34
CA SER A 129 -11.35 -62.08 -15.34
C SER A 129 -10.15 -61.63 -16.19
N GLY A 130 -10.29 -60.53 -16.93
CA GLY A 130 -9.25 -59.95 -17.78
C GLY A 130 -8.06 -59.41 -16.99
N ALA A 131 -6.87 -59.97 -17.22
CA ALA A 131 -5.65 -59.54 -16.53
C ALA A 131 -5.17 -58.15 -17.01
N SER A 132 -5.40 -57.83 -18.29
CA SER A 132 -5.01 -56.54 -18.88
C SER A 132 -5.84 -55.41 -18.27
N GLU A 133 -7.15 -55.59 -18.17
CA GLU A 133 -8.11 -54.63 -17.63
C GLU A 133 -7.81 -54.31 -16.16
N ARG A 134 -7.46 -55.32 -15.35
CA ARG A 134 -7.00 -55.12 -13.96
C ARG A 134 -5.70 -54.30 -13.90
N GLY A 135 -4.76 -54.55 -14.81
CA GLY A 135 -3.52 -53.78 -14.90
C GLY A 135 -3.76 -52.32 -15.27
N ILE A 136 -4.65 -52.06 -16.23
CA ILE A 136 -5.02 -50.71 -16.67
C ILE A 136 -5.71 -49.94 -15.52
N VAL A 137 -6.61 -50.56 -14.75
CA VAL A 137 -7.23 -49.92 -13.58
C VAL A 137 -6.18 -49.50 -12.56
N TYR A 138 -5.19 -50.35 -12.27
CA TYR A 138 -4.08 -50.00 -11.36
C TYR A 138 -3.27 -48.81 -11.87
N GLU A 139 -2.91 -48.81 -13.15
CA GLU A 139 -2.13 -47.73 -13.76
C GLU A 139 -2.89 -46.40 -13.73
N ARG A 140 -4.18 -46.39 -14.10
CA ARG A 140 -5.01 -45.19 -14.03
C ARG A 140 -5.24 -44.71 -12.59
N ALA A 141 -5.35 -45.63 -11.63
CA ALA A 141 -5.42 -45.27 -10.21
C ALA A 141 -4.11 -44.60 -9.72
N ALA A 142 -2.95 -45.13 -10.11
CA ALA A 142 -1.65 -44.56 -9.76
C ALA A 142 -1.47 -43.15 -10.36
N LEU A 143 -1.85 -42.95 -11.62
CA LEU A 143 -1.82 -41.65 -12.27
C LEU A 143 -2.79 -40.65 -11.63
N LEU A 144 -3.98 -41.08 -11.21
CA LEU A 144 -4.92 -40.24 -10.47
C LEU A 144 -4.35 -39.80 -9.12
N CYS A 145 -3.77 -40.72 -8.35
CA CYS A 145 -3.08 -40.39 -7.10
C CYS A 145 -1.92 -39.42 -7.33
N GLN A 146 -1.14 -39.62 -8.39
CA GLN A 146 -0.06 -38.70 -8.74
C GLN A 146 -0.59 -37.31 -9.07
N ALA A 147 -1.69 -37.21 -9.83
CA ALA A 147 -2.33 -35.94 -10.16
C ALA A 147 -2.78 -35.18 -8.89
N PHE A 148 -3.39 -35.87 -7.92
CA PHE A 148 -3.77 -35.27 -6.64
C PHE A 148 -2.58 -34.81 -5.77
N ASN A 149 -1.44 -35.50 -5.88
CA ASN A 149 -0.23 -35.16 -5.10
C ASN A 149 0.66 -34.11 -5.78
N SER A 150 0.48 -33.89 -7.09
CA SER A 150 1.18 -32.87 -7.86
C SER A 150 0.40 -31.55 -7.98
N ALA A 151 -0.88 -31.58 -7.60
CA ALA A 151 -1.73 -30.41 -7.38
C ALA A 151 -1.42 -29.79 -6.02
#